data_AF-A0A1C6FMJ9-F1
#
_entry.id   AF-A0A1C6FMJ9-F1
#
_cell.length_a   1.000
_cell.length_b   1.000
_cell.length_c   1.000
_cell.angle_alpha   90.00
_cell.angle_beta   90.00
_cell.angle_gamma   90.00
#
_symmetry.space_group_name_H-M   'P 1'
#
loop_
_entity.id
_entity.type
_entity.pdbx_description
1 polymer ?
#
loop_
_entity_poly.entity_id
_entity_poly.type
_entity_poly.pdbx_seq_one_letter_code
_entity_poly.pdbx_strand_id
1 'polypeptide(L)'
;MRTIFAEYNPGRNSIDVYISAGYMLRIDCWKAEKNLRTTPGSDCALNTLAIDEPLEYARLYLDGNLQMWGRCRRFLDIIVMFKKR
;
A
#
# COMPACT_ATOMS: atom_id res chain seq x y z
N MET A 1 -17.60 10.36 17.25
CA MET A 1 -17.18 9.42 16.20
C MET A 1 -15.67 9.52 16.08
N ARG A 2 -14.91 8.42 16.16
CA ARG A 2 -13.47 8.45 15.90
C ARG A 2 -13.28 8.25 14.41
N THR A 3 -12.78 9.27 13.72
CA THR A 3 -12.53 9.21 12.27
C THR A 3 -11.05 8.95 12.07
N ILE A 4 -10.74 7.95 11.26
CA ILE A 4 -9.37 7.63 10.82
C ILE A 4 -9.32 7.93 9.33
N PHE A 5 -8.32 8.67 8.89
CA PHE A 5 -8.05 8.90 7.48
C PHE A 5 -6.56 8.69 7.21
N ALA A 6 -6.23 8.35 5.97
CA ALA A 6 -4.85 8.12 5.56
C ALA A 6 -4.63 8.78 4.20
N GLU A 7 -3.45 9.32 3.99
CA GLU A 7 -3.07 10.00 2.76
C GLU A 7 -1.65 9.61 2.35
N TYR A 8 -1.42 9.49 1.05
CA TYR A 8 -0.08 9.31 0.51
C TYR A 8 0.63 10.64 0.35
N ASN A 9 1.84 10.73 0.89
CA ASN A 9 2.70 11.89 0.83
C ASN A 9 3.81 11.68 -0.20
N PRO A 10 3.68 12.18 -1.44
CA PRO A 10 4.67 11.97 -2.49
C PRO A 10 6.01 12.64 -2.19
N GLY A 11 6.04 13.70 -1.37
CA GLY A 11 7.28 14.40 -1.02
C GLY A 11 8.18 13.60 -0.06
N ARG A 12 7.60 12.64 0.68
CA ARG A 12 8.33 11.79 1.64
C ARG A 12 8.26 10.30 1.31
N ASN A 13 7.51 9.94 0.28
CA ASN A 13 7.13 8.56 -0.02
C ASN A 13 6.60 7.83 1.23
N SER A 14 5.57 8.40 1.86
CA SER A 14 5.01 7.87 3.12
C SER A 14 3.49 7.85 3.13
N ILE A 15 2.91 6.95 3.91
CA ILE A 15 1.49 6.99 4.28
C ILE A 15 1.35 7.71 5.62
N ASP A 16 0.58 8.80 5.62
CA ASP A 16 0.28 9.58 6.81
C ASP A 16 -1.13 9.22 7.27
N VAL A 17 -1.24 8.52 8.40
CA VAL A 17 -2.50 8.11 9.02
C VAL A 17 -2.82 9.06 10.17
N TYR A 18 -3.99 9.65 10.12
CA TYR A 18 -4.47 10.64 11.08
C TYR A 18 -5.65 10.09 11.86
N ILE A 19 -5.61 10.29 13.17
CA ILE A 19 -6.71 9.97 14.08
C ILE A 19 -7.26 11.30 14.60
N SER A 20 -8.59 11.42 14.69
CA SER A 20 -9.29 12.62 15.16
C SER A 20 -8.84 13.16 16.55
N ALA A 21 -8.02 12.39 17.28
CA ALA A 21 -7.39 12.78 18.54
C ALA A 21 -6.06 13.55 18.37
N GLY A 22 -5.63 13.86 17.14
CA GLY A 22 -4.41 14.61 16.85
C GLY A 22 -3.13 13.75 16.78
N TYR A 23 -3.25 12.43 16.85
CA TYR A 23 -2.13 11.51 16.64
C TYR A 23 -1.97 11.21 15.15
N MET A 24 -0.72 11.27 14.69
CA MET A 24 -0.33 10.93 13.32
C MET A 24 0.66 9.77 13.35
N LEU A 25 0.31 8.68 12.68
CA LEU A 25 1.24 7.60 12.37
C LEU A 25 1.77 7.82 10.95
N ARG A 26 3.09 7.85 10.78
CA ARG A 26 3.73 7.93 9.47
C ARG A 26 4.42 6.62 9.15
N ILE A 27 4.03 6.00 8.04
CA ILE A 27 4.64 4.79 7.51
C ILE A 27 5.52 5.19 6.34
N ASP A 28 6.82 5.01 6.45
CA ASP A 28 7.79 5.24 5.38
C ASP A 28 7.73 4.06 4.39
N CYS A 29 7.28 4.30 3.16
CA CYS A 29 7.06 3.24 2.18
C CYS A 29 8.40 2.60 1.74
N TRP A 30 9.49 3.39 1.66
CA TRP A 30 10.81 2.81 1.35
C TRP A 30 11.27 1.84 2.42
N LYS A 31 11.03 2.15 3.70
CA LYS A 31 11.36 1.23 4.80
C LYS A 31 10.42 0.04 4.84
N ALA A 32 9.13 0.26 4.61
CA ALA A 32 8.11 -0.79 4.60
C ALA A 32 8.39 -1.83 3.51
N GLU A 33 8.83 -1.38 2.34
CA GLU A 33 8.99 -2.22 1.16
C GLU A 33 10.40 -2.80 1.01
N LYS A 34 11.41 -2.27 1.71
CA LYS A 34 12.83 -2.65 1.58
C LYS A 34 13.10 -4.16 1.58
N ASN A 35 12.35 -4.91 2.38
CA ASN A 35 12.55 -6.36 2.55
C ASN A 35 11.48 -7.19 1.84
N LEU A 36 10.59 -6.57 1.08
CA LEU A 36 9.60 -7.29 0.31
C LEU A 36 10.26 -7.92 -0.91
N ARG A 37 9.92 -9.19 -1.16
CA ARG A 37 10.25 -9.86 -2.43
C ARG A 37 9.24 -9.42 -3.47
N THR A 38 9.59 -8.37 -4.21
CA THR A 38 8.76 -7.81 -5.26
C THR A 38 9.30 -8.11 -6.66
N THR A 39 8.47 -7.84 -7.65
CA THR A 39 8.77 -7.83 -9.08
C THR A 39 8.20 -6.55 -9.66
N PRO A 40 8.61 -6.09 -10.85
CA PRO A 40 8.15 -4.81 -11.39
C PRO A 40 6.62 -4.65 -11.43
N GLY A 41 5.88 -5.74 -11.68
CA GLY A 41 4.41 -5.73 -11.64
C GLY A 41 3.83 -5.58 -10.23
N SER A 42 4.42 -6.22 -9.23
CA SER A 42 3.97 -6.04 -7.85
C SER A 42 4.39 -4.70 -7.25
N ASP A 43 5.51 -4.12 -7.69
CA ASP A 43 5.91 -2.76 -7.30
C ASP A 43 4.91 -1.73 -7.83
N CYS A 44 4.48 -1.88 -9.09
CA CYS A 44 3.42 -1.05 -9.68
C CYS A 44 2.13 -1.16 -8.87
N ALA A 45 1.71 -2.38 -8.53
CA ALA A 45 0.52 -2.61 -7.71
C ALA A 45 0.62 -1.98 -6.30
N LEU A 46 1.79 -2.06 -5.65
CA LEU A 46 2.01 -1.45 -4.34
C LEU A 46 1.97 0.09 -4.40
N ASN A 47 2.55 0.68 -5.45
CA ASN A 47 2.44 2.12 -5.70
C ASN A 47 0.99 2.55 -5.92
N THR A 48 0.21 1.80 -6.72
CA THR A 48 -1.22 2.05 -6.92
C THR A 48 -1.98 1.95 -5.60
N LEU A 49 -1.71 0.94 -4.78
CA LEU A 49 -2.33 0.79 -3.46
C LEU A 49 -2.01 1.97 -2.54
N ALA A 50 -0.75 2.39 -2.48
CA ALA A 50 -0.35 3.53 -1.65
C ALA A 50 -1.09 4.81 -2.06
N ILE A 51 -1.23 5.07 -3.37
CA ILE A 51 -1.83 6.30 -3.91
C ILE A 51 -3.36 6.27 -3.81
N ASP A 52 -3.99 5.19 -4.30
CA ASP A 52 -5.44 5.13 -4.47
C ASP A 52 -6.16 4.71 -3.18
N GLU A 53 -5.53 3.87 -2.36
CA GLU A 53 -6.12 3.27 -1.16
C GLU A 53 -5.14 3.29 0.05
N PRO A 54 -4.66 4.47 0.48
CA PRO A 54 -3.64 4.60 1.52
C PRO A 54 -4.01 3.97 2.86
N LEU A 55 -5.32 3.94 3.20
CA LEU A 55 -5.78 3.33 4.45
C LEU A 55 -5.64 1.80 4.42
N GLU A 56 -5.90 1.17 3.28
CA GLU A 56 -5.72 -0.27 3.11
C GLU A 56 -4.22 -0.63 3.06
N TYR A 57 -3.38 0.22 2.45
CA TYR A 57 -1.92 0.09 2.56
C TYR A 57 -1.48 0.08 4.02
N ALA A 58 -1.90 1.07 4.80
CA ALA A 58 -1.51 1.19 6.21
C ALA A 58 -1.96 -0.03 7.02
N ARG A 59 -3.18 -0.51 6.78
CA ARG A 59 -3.71 -1.72 7.40
C ARG A 59 -2.84 -2.94 7.07
N LEU A 60 -2.56 -3.18 5.79
CA LEU A 60 -1.75 -4.33 5.34
C LEU A 60 -0.32 -4.28 5.87
N TYR A 61 0.25 -3.08 6.00
CA TYR A 61 1.55 -2.90 6.62
C TYR A 61 1.53 -3.26 8.11
N LEU A 62 0.56 -2.75 8.87
CA LEU A 62 0.42 -3.03 10.30
C LEU A 62 0.09 -4.50 10.59
N ASP A 63 -0.68 -5.13 9.72
CA ASP A 63 -1.02 -6.55 9.80
C ASP A 63 0.12 -7.48 9.32
N GLY A 64 1.21 -6.92 8.78
CA GLY A 64 2.34 -7.69 8.21
C GLY A 64 2.01 -8.43 6.90
N ASN A 65 0.89 -8.09 6.26
CA ASN A 65 0.34 -8.78 5.08
C ASN A 65 0.72 -8.13 3.74
N LEU A 66 1.47 -7.04 3.76
CA LEU A 66 1.87 -6.28 2.57
C LEU A 66 2.55 -7.16 1.49
N GLN A 67 3.40 -8.11 1.92
CA GLN A 67 4.06 -9.08 1.04
C GLN A 67 3.09 -10.00 0.29
N MET A 68 2.02 -10.45 0.96
CA MET A 68 1.04 -11.35 0.40
C MET A 68 0.15 -10.61 -0.59
N TRP A 69 -0.26 -9.40 -0.26
CA TRP A 69 -1.08 -8.56 -1.13
C TRP A 69 -0.39 -8.26 -2.46
N GLY A 70 0.88 -7.83 -2.44
CA GLY A 70 1.65 -7.54 -3.65
C GLY A 70 1.81 -8.76 -4.57
N ARG A 71 1.86 -9.98 -4.01
CA ARG A 71 1.90 -11.22 -4.78
C ARG A 71 0.55 -11.56 -5.42
N CYS A 72 -0.54 -11.41 -4.68
CA CYS A 72 -1.88 -11.73 -5.16
C CYS A 72 -2.35 -10.79 -6.27
N ARG A 73 -2.11 -9.47 -6.14
CA ARG A 73 -2.53 -8.49 -7.15
C ARG A 73 -1.86 -8.74 -8.50
N ARG A 74 -0.57 -9.12 -8.52
CA ARG A 74 0.14 -9.54 -9.74
C ARG A 74 -0.58 -10.69 -10.47
N PHE A 75 -1.11 -11.66 -9.73
CA PHE A 75 -1.79 -12.80 -10.32
C PHE A 75 -3.09 -12.38 -11.02
N LEU A 76 -3.83 -11.44 -10.43
CA LEU A 76 -5.01 -10.82 -11.06
C LEU A 76 -4.63 -10.03 -12.32
N ASP A 77 -3.55 -9.25 -12.30
CA ASP A 77 -3.11 -8.51 -13.49
C ASP A 77 -2.72 -9.45 -14.63
N ILE A 78 -2.06 -10.58 -14.35
CA ILE A 78 -1.77 -11.62 -15.34
C ILE A 78 -3.08 -12.20 -15.91
N ILE A 79 -4.05 -12.55 -15.06
CA ILE A 79 -5.34 -13.10 -15.49
C ILE A 79 -6.10 -12.08 -16.36
N VAL A 80 -6.13 -10.79 -15.97
CA VAL A 80 -6.78 -9.72 -16.73
C VAL A 80 -6.08 -9.50 -18.07
N MET A 81 -4.75 -9.55 -18.12
CA MET A 81 -3.98 -9.46 -19.37
C MET A 81 -4.27 -10.64 -20.31
N PHE A 82 -4.42 -11.87 -19.79
CA PHE A 82 -4.80 -13.03 -20.60
C PHE A 82 -6.26 -13.02 -21.06
N LYS A 83 -7.17 -12.44 -20.27
CA LYS A 83 -8.59 -12.35 -20.61
C LYS A 83 -8.92 -11.22 -21.59
N LYS A 84 -7.96 -10.33 -21.87
CA LYS A 84 -8.03 -9.27 -22.89
C LYS A 84 -7.47 -9.69 -24.26
N ARG A 85 -7.04 -10.95 -24.43
CA ARG A 85 -6.66 -11.51 -25.74
C ARG A 85 -7.74 -12.40 -26.30
#